data_AF-A0A2E4V3X3-F1
#
_entry.id   AF-A0A2E4V3X3-F1
#
_cell.length_a   1.000
_cell.length_b   1.000
_cell.length_c   1.000
_cell.angle_alpha   90.00
_cell.angle_beta   90.00
_cell.angle_gamma   90.00
#
_symmetry.space_group_name_H-M   'P 1'
#
loop_
_entity.id
_entity.type
_entity.pdbx_description
1 polymer ?
#
loop_
_entity_poly.entity_id
_entity_poly.type
_entity_poly.pdbx_seq_one_letter_code
_entity_poly.pdbx_strand_id
1 'polypeptide(L)'
;MNKGGEDWIRPRENTVEALVYGMKECDGVELDLRLSEDDRLVLHHDSKTEFGDYPECLTLDELPDYVEPIEDLLAKKDFIKRWTDEGAFTCFELKSPHPSSGKAGGWFNGNEREKHMMKMIEILNEALEPIDFPNSSSVIYSFEPKIISASKKVNSKLKFSRLRPHIRSWGSWHSQRIIAAPSFLLNSLPRLMEKQRIEKSPMLPCSLQYLTGIESNISLGRSVGLQGKKLERLTKLRKGYPVYVWPAKSDSERMLLDAGLTGLTDDLSPNTVTLKSGHARWTKPATQPLDEEQRRELDQTPIEQHQSRIREMKRDVSPWHELSDSERINFISNWKKKWLWEREMDSLIKEISSCSLPWETPRLIGHRGTGKSHRNGSS
;
A
#
# COMPACT_ATOMS: atom_id res chain seq x y z
N MET A 1 16.89 36.13 3.38
CA MET A 1 17.92 35.24 3.96
C MET A 1 17.22 34.17 4.76
N ASN A 2 17.06 32.98 4.19
CA ASN A 2 16.46 31.83 4.89
C ASN A 2 17.50 31.26 5.86
N LYS A 3 17.19 31.27 7.16
CA LYS A 3 17.92 30.51 8.16
C LYS A 3 17.38 29.07 8.17
N GLY A 4 18.24 28.12 7.83
CA GLY A 4 18.23 26.73 8.30
C GLY A 4 17.00 25.89 8.01
N GLY A 5 16.88 25.36 6.79
CA GLY A 5 16.24 24.06 6.61
C GLY A 5 17.38 23.05 6.50
N GLU A 6 17.52 22.16 7.48
CA GLU A 6 18.39 20.99 7.31
C GLU A 6 17.94 20.23 6.05
N ASP A 7 18.90 19.84 5.21
CA ASP A 7 18.60 19.03 4.03
C ASP A 7 17.97 17.72 4.50
N TRP A 8 16.68 17.52 4.22
CA TRP A 8 15.99 16.29 4.57
C TRP A 8 16.66 15.10 3.87
N ILE A 9 17.20 14.18 4.66
CA ILE A 9 17.76 12.92 4.18
C ILE A 9 16.65 11.88 4.26
N ARG A 10 16.37 11.23 3.13
CA ARG A 10 15.38 10.16 3.07
C ARG A 10 15.84 8.96 3.92
N PRO A 11 15.04 8.50 4.89
CA PRO A 11 15.29 7.25 5.59
C PRO A 11 15.38 6.05 4.64
N ARG A 12 16.15 5.04 5.00
CA ARG A 12 16.31 3.82 4.19
C ARG A 12 14.98 3.05 4.12
N GLU A 13 14.60 2.59 2.94
CA GLU A 13 13.35 1.83 2.75
C GLU A 13 13.27 0.61 3.68
N ASN A 14 12.06 0.28 4.17
CA ASN A 14 11.82 -0.81 5.12
C ASN A 14 12.68 -0.76 6.40
N THR A 15 13.09 0.44 6.85
CA THR A 15 13.57 0.62 8.22
C THR A 15 12.44 1.10 9.11
N VAL A 16 12.59 0.90 10.42
CA VAL A 16 11.66 1.41 11.42
C VAL A 16 11.53 2.93 11.30
N GLU A 17 12.64 3.65 11.05
CA GLU A 17 12.63 5.10 10.82
C GLU A 17 11.75 5.48 9.61
N ALA A 18 11.94 4.81 8.46
CA ALA A 18 11.15 5.08 7.27
C ALA A 18 9.66 4.79 7.46
N LEU A 19 9.35 3.69 8.15
CA LEU A 19 7.96 3.27 8.38
C LEU A 19 7.24 4.19 9.36
N VAL A 20 7.90 4.61 10.43
CA VAL A 20 7.37 5.61 11.37
C VAL A 20 7.15 6.95 10.66
N TYR A 21 8.12 7.39 9.85
CA TYR A 21 7.98 8.63 9.08
C TYR A 21 6.81 8.55 8.08
N GLY A 22 6.73 7.48 7.30
CA GLY A 22 5.65 7.27 6.34
C GLY A 22 4.27 7.23 7.01
N MET A 23 4.16 6.54 8.15
CA MET A 23 2.91 6.43 8.92
C MET A 23 2.44 7.79 9.47
N LYS A 24 3.39 8.67 9.77
CA LYS A 24 3.13 10.05 10.20
C LYS A 24 2.71 10.96 9.04
N GLU A 25 3.34 10.86 7.87
CA GLU A 25 3.14 11.81 6.77
C GLU A 25 2.02 11.42 5.78
N CYS A 26 1.58 10.16 5.80
CA CYS A 26 0.55 9.62 4.92
C CYS A 26 -0.65 9.02 5.68
N ASP A 27 -1.60 8.45 4.92
CA ASP A 27 -2.73 7.68 5.48
C ASP A 27 -2.32 6.30 5.98
N GLY A 28 -1.04 5.93 5.86
CA GLY A 28 -0.56 4.60 6.16
C GLY A 28 0.75 4.28 5.46
N VAL A 29 1.23 3.06 5.67
CA VAL A 29 2.44 2.53 5.04
C VAL A 29 2.24 1.14 4.50
N GLU A 30 3.09 0.83 3.54
CA GLU A 30 3.38 -0.51 3.10
C GLU A 30 4.77 -0.91 3.60
N LEU A 31 4.92 -2.18 3.96
CA LEU A 31 6.18 -2.74 4.43
C LEU A 31 6.34 -4.18 3.96
N ASP A 32 7.58 -4.56 3.70
CA ASP A 32 7.95 -5.88 3.22
C ASP A 32 8.52 -6.73 4.35
N LEU A 33 8.04 -7.97 4.49
CA LEU A 33 8.51 -8.93 5.47
C LEU A 33 9.20 -10.11 4.79
N ARG A 34 10.32 -10.52 5.39
CA ARG A 34 10.99 -11.81 5.18
C ARG A 34 11.13 -12.57 6.49
N LEU A 35 11.49 -13.84 6.39
CA LEU A 35 11.74 -14.71 7.54
C LEU A 35 13.25 -14.98 7.62
N SER A 36 13.87 -14.75 8.78
CA SER A 36 15.26 -15.16 9.04
C SER A 36 15.38 -16.68 9.21
N GLU A 37 16.61 -17.19 9.35
CA GLU A 37 16.83 -18.62 9.63
C GLU A 37 16.27 -19.06 10.98
N ASP A 38 16.34 -18.20 12.00
CA ASP A 38 15.85 -18.40 13.36
C ASP A 38 14.37 -17.99 13.53
N ASP A 39 13.60 -18.03 12.45
CA ASP A 39 12.15 -17.79 12.43
C ASP A 39 11.72 -16.39 12.93
N ARG A 40 12.52 -15.34 12.69
CA ARG A 40 12.16 -13.94 12.98
C ARG A 40 11.63 -13.24 11.74
N LEU A 41 10.56 -12.46 11.88
CA LEU A 41 10.06 -11.61 10.80
C LEU A 41 10.88 -10.32 10.74
N VAL A 42 11.48 -10.06 9.59
CA VAL A 42 12.37 -8.92 9.38
C VAL A 42 11.90 -8.00 8.25
N LEU A 43 12.12 -6.71 8.41
CA LEU A 43 11.74 -5.66 7.48
C LEU A 43 12.74 -5.62 6.31
N HIS A 44 12.44 -6.31 5.21
CA HIS A 44 13.32 -6.36 4.04
C HIS A 44 12.61 -6.75 2.75
N HIS A 45 12.86 -5.98 1.68
CA HIS A 45 12.25 -6.23 0.37
C HIS A 45 12.99 -7.30 -0.44
N ASP A 46 14.30 -7.09 -0.64
CA ASP A 46 15.05 -7.77 -1.69
C ASP A 46 15.36 -9.22 -1.33
N SER A 47 15.46 -10.08 -2.34
CA SER A 47 15.79 -11.49 -2.11
C SER A 47 17.18 -11.70 -1.51
N LYS A 48 18.03 -10.67 -1.54
CA LYS A 48 19.38 -10.70 -1.00
C LYS A 48 19.62 -9.46 -0.15
N THR A 49 20.56 -9.55 0.78
CA THR A 49 21.18 -8.40 1.44
C THR A 49 22.08 -7.66 0.45
N GLU A 50 22.57 -6.47 0.82
CA GLU A 50 23.57 -5.74 0.03
C GLU A 50 24.88 -6.51 -0.14
N PHE A 51 25.14 -7.49 0.73
CA PHE A 51 26.31 -8.36 0.69
C PHE A 51 26.08 -9.64 -0.14
N GLY A 52 24.86 -9.86 -0.63
CA GLY A 52 24.52 -10.94 -1.55
C GLY A 52 23.94 -12.20 -0.90
N ASP A 53 23.74 -12.18 0.42
CA ASP A 53 23.22 -13.28 1.22
C ASP A 53 21.70 -13.33 1.22
N TYR A 54 21.13 -14.53 1.39
CA TYR A 54 19.68 -14.71 1.51
C TYR A 54 19.27 -14.49 2.97
N PRO A 55 18.33 -13.57 3.27
CA PRO A 55 17.86 -13.35 4.64
C PRO A 55 17.35 -14.64 5.30
N GLU A 56 16.74 -15.53 4.52
CA GLU A 56 16.23 -16.81 5.03
C GLU A 56 17.33 -17.83 5.41
N CYS A 57 18.60 -17.48 5.20
CA CYS A 57 19.79 -18.28 5.53
C CYS A 57 20.68 -17.63 6.59
N LEU A 58 20.23 -16.54 7.22
CA LEU A 58 20.94 -15.84 8.27
C LEU A 58 20.05 -15.74 9.50
N THR A 59 20.60 -15.93 10.69
CA THR A 59 19.93 -15.60 11.94
C THR A 59 19.80 -14.08 12.09
N LEU A 60 18.94 -13.61 13.00
CA LEU A 60 18.78 -12.17 13.24
C LEU A 60 20.11 -11.48 13.58
N ASP A 61 20.97 -12.13 14.38
CA ASP A 61 22.27 -11.59 14.80
C ASP A 61 23.31 -11.53 13.65
N GLU A 62 23.10 -12.30 12.58
CA GLU A 62 23.95 -12.31 11.38
C GLU A 62 23.45 -11.36 10.28
N LEU A 63 22.20 -10.89 10.38
CA LEU A 63 21.65 -9.95 9.43
C LEU A 63 22.31 -8.58 9.58
N PRO A 64 22.48 -7.81 8.49
CA PRO A 64 22.99 -6.45 8.57
C PRO A 64 22.11 -5.57 9.47
N ASP A 65 22.71 -4.63 10.21
CA ASP A 65 22.02 -3.73 11.15
C ASP A 65 20.81 -2.98 10.57
N TYR A 66 20.78 -2.76 9.25
CA TYR A 66 19.66 -2.08 8.60
C TYR A 66 18.41 -2.97 8.44
N VAL A 67 18.54 -4.29 8.61
CA VAL A 67 17.46 -5.27 8.53
C VAL A 67 16.89 -5.44 9.94
N GLU A 68 15.91 -4.61 10.26
CA GLU A 68 15.31 -4.57 11.59
C GLU A 68 14.18 -5.62 11.73
N PRO A 69 14.03 -6.24 12.91
CA PRO A 69 12.90 -7.13 13.19
C PRO A 69 11.58 -6.35 13.30
N ILE A 70 10.45 -6.98 12.97
CA ILE A 70 9.13 -6.32 13.01
C ILE A 70 8.77 -5.84 14.42
N GLU A 71 9.26 -6.52 15.45
CA GLU A 71 9.04 -6.20 16.86
C GLU A 71 9.56 -4.80 17.21
N ASP A 72 10.64 -4.34 16.59
CA ASP A 72 11.19 -3.00 16.80
C ASP A 72 10.26 -1.91 16.25
N LEU A 73 9.55 -2.19 15.15
CA LEU A 73 8.50 -1.34 14.62
C LEU A 73 7.28 -1.33 15.54
N LEU A 74 6.82 -2.50 15.97
CA LEU A 74 5.64 -2.65 16.82
C LEU A 74 5.85 -2.03 18.22
N ALA A 75 7.10 -1.88 18.67
CA ALA A 75 7.45 -1.15 19.88
C ALA A 75 7.31 0.38 19.75
N LYS A 76 7.16 0.93 18.53
CA LYS A 76 7.03 2.38 18.32
C LYS A 76 5.60 2.86 18.60
N LYS A 77 5.41 3.49 19.75
CA LYS A 77 4.11 4.02 20.20
C LYS A 77 3.43 4.92 19.18
N ASP A 78 4.18 5.81 18.53
CA ASP A 78 3.61 6.74 17.53
C ASP A 78 3.09 6.00 16.29
N PHE A 79 3.75 4.91 15.90
CA PHE A 79 3.29 4.04 14.81
C PHE A 79 2.00 3.32 15.20
N ILE A 80 1.99 2.69 16.38
CA ILE A 80 0.83 1.97 16.91
C ILE A 80 -0.36 2.93 17.05
N LYS A 81 -0.19 4.09 17.67
CA LYS A 81 -1.25 5.09 17.84
C LYS A 81 -1.87 5.51 16.51
N ARG A 82 -1.05 5.82 15.50
CA ARG A 82 -1.55 6.18 14.17
C ARG A 82 -2.43 5.08 13.58
N TRP A 83 -1.99 3.83 13.74
CA TRP A 83 -2.65 2.66 13.18
C TRP A 83 -3.94 2.29 13.94
N THR A 84 -3.92 2.27 15.26
CA THR A 84 -5.04 1.80 16.09
C THR A 84 -6.06 2.88 16.37
N ASP A 85 -5.63 4.14 16.54
CA ASP A 85 -6.48 5.20 17.09
C ASP A 85 -6.84 6.26 16.04
N GLU A 86 -5.97 6.47 15.05
CA GLU A 86 -6.11 7.59 14.10
C GLU A 86 -6.53 7.17 12.68
N GLY A 87 -6.94 5.91 12.51
CA GLY A 87 -7.48 5.39 11.25
C GLY A 87 -6.47 5.20 10.13
N ALA A 88 -5.17 5.21 10.45
CA ALA A 88 -4.14 4.89 9.47
C ALA A 88 -4.16 3.42 9.07
N PHE A 89 -3.48 3.08 7.97
CA PHE A 89 -3.57 1.78 7.33
C PHE A 89 -2.20 1.12 7.13
N THR A 90 -2.10 -0.19 7.36
CA THR A 90 -0.85 -0.95 7.16
C THR A 90 -1.02 -2.06 6.11
N CYS A 91 -0.16 -2.04 5.09
CA CYS A 91 -0.02 -3.11 4.11
C CYS A 91 1.20 -3.97 4.47
N PHE A 92 1.01 -5.24 4.76
CA PHE A 92 2.09 -6.21 5.00
C PHE A 92 2.33 -7.04 3.74
N GLU A 93 3.45 -6.83 3.03
CA GLU A 93 3.86 -7.70 1.94
C GLU A 93 4.73 -8.85 2.45
N LEU A 94 4.24 -10.09 2.37
CA LEU A 94 5.07 -11.27 2.65
C LEU A 94 5.87 -11.65 1.42
N LYS A 95 7.20 -11.61 1.52
CA LYS A 95 8.10 -12.03 0.45
C LYS A 95 8.35 -13.52 0.49
N SER A 96 8.35 -14.13 -0.69
CA SER A 96 8.80 -15.51 -0.83
C SER A 96 10.34 -15.60 -0.80
N PRO A 97 10.89 -16.72 -0.31
CA PRO A 97 12.31 -17.00 -0.42
C PRO A 97 12.72 -17.09 -1.88
N HIS A 98 13.97 -16.76 -2.16
CA HIS A 98 14.56 -17.06 -3.46
C HIS A 98 14.69 -18.59 -3.63
N PRO A 99 14.45 -19.16 -4.83
CA PRO A 99 14.63 -20.60 -5.04
C PRO A 99 16.02 -21.12 -4.63
N SER A 100 17.05 -20.33 -4.88
CA SER A 100 18.44 -20.66 -4.53
C SER A 100 18.80 -20.53 -3.04
N SER A 101 17.92 -19.99 -2.18
CA SER A 101 18.16 -20.04 -0.74
C SER A 101 17.96 -21.44 -0.16
N GLY A 102 17.40 -22.38 -0.95
CA GLY A 102 17.05 -23.73 -0.49
C GLY A 102 15.76 -23.79 0.34
N LYS A 103 15.39 -22.69 1.00
CA LYS A 103 14.19 -22.60 1.87
C LYS A 103 12.86 -22.60 1.08
N ALA A 104 12.90 -22.39 -0.23
CA ALA A 104 11.73 -22.49 -1.11
C ALA A 104 11.47 -23.92 -1.65
N GLY A 105 12.30 -24.91 -1.31
CA GLY A 105 12.25 -26.26 -1.90
C GLY A 105 12.69 -26.31 -3.37
N GLY A 106 13.46 -25.31 -3.83
CA GLY A 106 13.93 -25.19 -5.21
C GLY A 106 12.86 -24.70 -6.20
N TRP A 107 13.10 -24.92 -7.49
CA TRP A 107 12.35 -24.28 -8.58
C TRP A 107 10.95 -24.87 -8.84
N PHE A 108 10.71 -26.10 -8.40
CA PHE A 108 9.50 -26.87 -8.72
C PHE A 108 8.63 -27.22 -7.50
N ASN A 109 9.11 -26.99 -6.28
CA ASN A 109 8.40 -27.44 -5.08
C ASN A 109 7.47 -26.35 -4.53
N GLY A 110 6.22 -26.35 -4.98
CA GLY A 110 5.20 -25.42 -4.48
C GLY A 110 4.77 -25.67 -3.04
N ASN A 111 5.06 -26.83 -2.43
CA ASN A 111 4.61 -27.14 -1.08
C ASN A 111 5.48 -26.47 -0.02
N GLU A 112 6.80 -26.41 -0.21
CA GLU A 112 7.69 -25.72 0.73
C GLU A 112 7.42 -24.22 0.78
N ARG A 113 7.13 -23.59 -0.37
CA ARG A 113 6.68 -22.18 -0.39
C ARG A 113 5.38 -21.95 0.36
N GLU A 114 4.45 -22.90 0.32
CA GLU A 114 3.21 -22.80 1.10
C GLU A 114 3.48 -22.89 2.59
N LYS A 115 4.32 -23.86 3.01
CA LYS A 115 4.74 -24.00 4.41
C LYS A 115 5.46 -22.74 4.91
N HIS A 116 6.34 -22.17 4.09
CA HIS A 116 7.01 -20.92 4.42
C HIS A 116 6.01 -19.77 4.61
N MET A 117 5.02 -19.61 3.71
CA MET A 117 3.95 -18.63 3.90
C MET A 117 3.11 -18.91 5.15
N MET A 118 2.80 -20.19 5.45
CA MET A 118 2.08 -20.56 6.68
C MET A 118 2.86 -20.12 7.91
N LYS A 119 4.16 -20.42 7.97
CA LYS A 119 5.05 -20.04 9.07
C LYS A 119 5.12 -18.52 9.28
N MET A 120 5.29 -17.75 8.20
CA MET A 120 5.26 -16.28 8.28
C MET A 120 3.91 -15.76 8.80
N ILE A 121 2.79 -16.36 8.37
CA ILE A 121 1.45 -15.97 8.83
C ILE A 121 1.25 -16.31 10.31
N GLU A 122 1.74 -17.47 10.78
CA GLU A 122 1.68 -17.87 12.19
C GLU A 122 2.41 -16.87 13.07
N ILE A 123 3.67 -16.54 12.73
CA ILE A 123 4.47 -15.58 13.48
C ILE A 123 3.85 -14.17 13.43
N LEU A 124 3.33 -13.76 12.26
CA LEU A 124 2.67 -12.46 12.15
C LEU A 124 1.37 -12.40 12.97
N ASN A 125 0.58 -13.48 13.02
CA ASN A 125 -0.60 -13.53 13.88
C ASN A 125 -0.22 -13.35 15.35
N GLU A 126 0.85 -14.02 15.80
CA GLU A 126 1.34 -13.93 17.18
C GLU A 126 1.85 -12.51 17.49
N ALA A 127 2.66 -11.93 16.61
CA ALA A 127 3.18 -10.57 16.78
C ALA A 127 2.06 -9.51 16.82
N LEU A 128 0.96 -9.75 16.11
CA LEU A 128 -0.18 -8.83 16.03
C LEU A 128 -1.28 -9.12 17.04
N GLU A 129 -1.28 -10.26 17.74
CA GLU A 129 -2.30 -10.64 18.72
C GLU A 129 -2.52 -9.56 19.81
N PRO A 130 -1.47 -8.91 20.36
CA PRO A 130 -1.65 -7.92 21.41
C PRO A 130 -2.24 -6.58 20.94
N ILE A 131 -2.37 -6.37 19.63
CA ILE A 131 -2.74 -5.10 19.04
C ILE A 131 -4.20 -5.14 18.60
N ASP A 132 -5.05 -4.33 19.23
CA ASP A 132 -6.43 -4.15 18.82
C ASP A 132 -6.51 -3.09 17.72
N PHE A 133 -6.55 -3.53 16.46
CA PHE A 133 -6.72 -2.66 15.31
C PHE A 133 -8.04 -2.96 14.56
N PRO A 134 -8.68 -1.94 13.96
CA PRO A 134 -9.91 -2.15 13.21
C PRO A 134 -9.76 -3.15 12.07
N ASN A 135 -10.81 -3.91 11.79
CA ASN A 135 -10.84 -4.91 10.72
C ASN A 135 -10.48 -4.40 9.32
N SER A 136 -10.58 -3.08 9.10
CA SER A 136 -10.31 -2.39 7.83
C SER A 136 -9.05 -1.52 7.85
N SER A 137 -8.17 -1.71 8.83
CA SER A 137 -6.92 -0.97 8.99
C SER A 137 -5.69 -1.72 8.46
N SER A 138 -5.84 -2.99 8.04
CA SER A 138 -4.69 -3.78 7.62
C SER A 138 -5.01 -4.89 6.63
N VAL A 139 -4.06 -5.11 5.72
CA VAL A 139 -4.11 -6.18 4.73
C VAL A 139 -2.74 -6.82 4.58
N ILE A 140 -2.74 -8.14 4.46
CA ILE A 140 -1.57 -8.95 4.18
C ILE A 140 -1.65 -9.35 2.72
N TYR A 141 -0.57 -9.20 1.96
CA TYR A 141 -0.54 -9.70 0.60
C TYR A 141 0.82 -10.26 0.21
N SER A 142 0.83 -10.99 -0.89
CA SER A 142 2.05 -11.55 -1.46
C SER A 142 1.87 -11.81 -2.96
N PHE A 143 2.98 -11.83 -3.69
CA PHE A 143 3.01 -12.39 -5.04
C PHE A 143 2.88 -13.92 -5.05
N GLU A 144 3.10 -14.61 -3.91
CA GLU A 144 3.02 -16.08 -3.80
C GLU A 144 1.60 -16.58 -4.08
N PRO A 145 1.41 -17.41 -5.13
CA PRO A 145 0.10 -17.92 -5.50
C PRO A 145 -0.69 -18.61 -4.39
N LYS A 146 0.02 -19.19 -3.42
CA LYS A 146 -0.59 -19.96 -2.33
C LYS A 146 -0.90 -19.16 -1.06
N ILE A 147 -0.71 -17.84 -1.03
CA ILE A 147 -0.96 -17.02 0.19
C ILE A 147 -2.37 -17.20 0.76
N ILE A 148 -3.40 -17.23 -0.10
CA ILE A 148 -4.81 -17.41 0.32
C ILE A 148 -5.07 -18.85 0.82
N SER A 149 -4.33 -19.83 0.29
CA SER A 149 -4.42 -21.22 0.76
C SER A 149 -3.73 -21.38 2.12
N ALA A 150 -2.53 -20.81 2.25
CA ALA A 150 -1.76 -20.80 3.48
C ALA A 150 -2.55 -20.14 4.63
N SER A 151 -3.16 -18.97 4.40
CA SER A 151 -3.94 -18.29 5.43
C SER A 151 -5.14 -19.08 5.93
N LYS A 152 -5.82 -19.82 5.04
CA LYS A 152 -6.91 -20.74 5.41
C LYS A 152 -6.42 -21.93 6.22
N LYS A 153 -5.25 -22.49 5.88
CA LYS A 153 -4.65 -23.61 6.63
C LYS A 153 -4.21 -23.20 8.04
N VAL A 154 -3.70 -21.98 8.20
CA VAL A 154 -3.35 -21.38 9.50
C VAL A 154 -4.59 -20.92 10.28
N ASN A 155 -5.76 -20.84 9.62
CA ASN A 155 -6.99 -20.29 10.21
C ASN A 155 -6.81 -18.84 10.71
N SER A 156 -6.05 -18.02 9.98
CA SER A 156 -5.83 -16.61 10.33
C SER A 156 -7.10 -15.79 10.15
N LYS A 157 -7.36 -14.87 11.08
CA LYS A 157 -8.48 -13.90 11.02
C LYS A 157 -8.13 -12.64 10.21
N LEU A 158 -6.84 -12.45 9.92
CA LEU A 158 -6.32 -11.32 9.15
C LEU A 158 -6.87 -11.33 7.72
N LYS A 159 -6.82 -10.17 7.04
CA LYS A 159 -7.34 -10.03 5.68
C LYS A 159 -6.24 -10.18 4.66
N PHE A 160 -6.46 -11.05 3.68
CA PHE A 160 -5.45 -11.40 2.69
C PHE A 160 -5.84 -10.98 1.28
N SER A 161 -4.88 -10.47 0.53
CA SER A 161 -4.98 -10.27 -0.91
C SER A 161 -3.80 -10.91 -1.64
N ARG A 162 -3.94 -11.14 -2.94
CA ARG A 162 -2.86 -11.64 -3.78
C ARG A 162 -2.40 -10.57 -4.76
N LEU A 163 -1.09 -10.33 -4.83
CA LEU A 163 -0.53 -9.44 -5.84
C LEU A 163 -0.59 -10.08 -7.24
N ARG A 164 -1.01 -9.29 -8.23
CA ARG A 164 -1.14 -9.70 -9.63
C ARG A 164 -0.53 -8.64 -10.56
N PRO A 165 0.18 -9.05 -11.63
CA PRO A 165 0.47 -10.43 -12.04
C PRO A 165 1.49 -11.10 -11.11
N HIS A 166 1.61 -12.43 -11.18
CA HIS A 166 2.65 -13.12 -10.41
C HIS A 166 4.02 -12.72 -10.96
N ILE A 167 4.79 -12.00 -10.15
CA ILE A 167 6.19 -11.69 -10.41
C ILE A 167 7.01 -12.72 -9.64
N ARG A 168 7.87 -13.46 -10.35
CA ARG A 168 8.78 -14.43 -9.73
C ARG A 168 9.83 -13.68 -8.90
N SER A 169 10.30 -14.26 -7.80
CA SER A 169 11.24 -13.64 -6.86
C SER A 169 12.69 -13.49 -7.39
N TRP A 170 12.91 -13.66 -8.70
CA TRP A 170 14.24 -13.71 -9.31
C TRP A 170 14.26 -13.11 -10.72
N GLY A 171 15.47 -12.87 -11.22
CA GLY A 171 15.74 -12.35 -12.56
C GLY A 171 15.80 -10.83 -12.61
N SER A 172 16.41 -10.31 -13.69
CA SER A 172 16.45 -8.88 -13.97
C SER A 172 15.08 -8.25 -14.10
N TRP A 173 14.93 -6.96 -13.82
CA TRP A 173 13.68 -6.23 -14.06
C TRP A 173 13.15 -6.46 -15.50
N HIS A 174 14.07 -6.57 -16.46
CA HIS A 174 13.76 -6.87 -17.86
C HIS A 174 13.17 -8.29 -18.01
N SER A 175 13.77 -9.30 -17.39
CA SER A 175 13.27 -10.68 -17.43
C SER A 175 11.96 -10.88 -16.66
N GLN A 176 11.82 -10.26 -15.48
CA GLN A 176 10.58 -10.25 -14.69
C GLN A 176 9.43 -9.63 -15.48
N ARG A 177 9.71 -8.55 -16.20
CA ARG A 177 8.72 -7.86 -17.05
C ARG A 177 8.35 -8.67 -18.29
N ILE A 178 9.31 -9.33 -18.97
CA ILE A 178 9.04 -10.21 -20.12
C ILE A 178 8.16 -11.40 -19.69
N ILE A 179 8.40 -11.98 -18.51
CA ILE A 179 7.62 -13.10 -17.99
C ILE A 179 6.25 -12.64 -17.47
N ALA A 180 6.14 -11.43 -16.91
CA ALA A 180 4.87 -10.86 -16.46
C ALA A 180 4.00 -10.39 -17.64
N ALA A 181 4.59 -10.00 -18.79
CA ALA A 181 3.92 -9.43 -19.95
C ALA A 181 2.75 -10.29 -20.50
N PRO A 182 2.87 -11.63 -20.67
CA PRO A 182 1.73 -12.47 -21.02
C PRO A 182 0.59 -12.39 -19.99
N SER A 183 0.91 -12.27 -18.69
CA SER A 183 -0.10 -12.16 -17.64
C SER A 183 -0.84 -10.81 -17.71
N PHE A 184 -0.14 -9.73 -18.04
CA PHE A 184 -0.72 -8.40 -18.30
C PHE A 184 -1.66 -8.40 -19.52
N LEU A 185 -1.30 -9.09 -20.61
CA LEU A 185 -2.11 -9.16 -21.83
C LEU A 185 -3.36 -10.05 -21.66
N LEU A 186 -3.25 -11.16 -20.91
CA LEU A 186 -4.34 -12.11 -20.71
C LEU A 186 -5.35 -11.67 -19.64
N ASN A 187 -4.94 -10.85 -18.66
CA ASN A 187 -5.78 -10.42 -17.55
C ASN A 187 -5.95 -8.90 -17.51
N SER A 188 -7.05 -8.41 -18.09
CA SER A 188 -7.48 -7.02 -17.90
C SER A 188 -7.78 -6.73 -16.43
N LEU A 189 -7.65 -5.48 -16.00
CA LEU A 189 -7.91 -5.06 -14.62
C LEU A 189 -9.29 -5.50 -14.09
N PRO A 190 -10.40 -5.40 -14.87
CA PRO A 190 -11.70 -5.90 -14.42
C PRO A 190 -11.71 -7.40 -14.13
N ARG A 191 -10.98 -8.22 -14.91
CA ARG A 191 -10.87 -9.67 -14.65
C ARG A 191 -10.07 -9.95 -13.38
N LEU A 192 -9.04 -9.15 -13.09
CA LEU A 192 -8.27 -9.28 -11.85
C LEU A 192 -9.13 -8.92 -10.64
N MET A 193 -9.91 -7.85 -10.71
CA MET A 193 -10.85 -7.49 -9.66
C MET A 193 -11.86 -8.60 -9.39
N GLU A 194 -12.42 -9.20 -10.44
CA GLU A 194 -13.37 -10.30 -10.28
C GLU A 194 -12.74 -11.52 -9.60
N LYS A 195 -11.50 -11.88 -9.97
CA LYS A 195 -10.76 -12.95 -9.30
C LYS A 195 -10.56 -12.66 -7.80
N GLN A 196 -10.21 -11.43 -7.44
CA GLN A 196 -10.04 -11.05 -6.03
C GLN A 196 -11.36 -11.15 -5.25
N ARG A 197 -12.48 -10.72 -5.85
CA ARG A 197 -13.81 -10.86 -5.24
C ARG A 197 -14.19 -12.32 -5.00
N ILE A 198 -13.93 -13.20 -5.98
CA ILE A 198 -14.14 -14.65 -5.82
C ILE A 198 -13.28 -15.22 -4.69
N GLU A 199 -12.04 -14.74 -4.56
CA GLU A 199 -11.11 -15.09 -3.47
C GLU A 199 -11.50 -14.44 -2.12
N LYS A 200 -12.56 -13.62 -2.07
CA LYS A 200 -13.01 -12.81 -0.91
C LYS A 200 -11.92 -11.88 -0.37
N SER A 201 -11.02 -11.44 -1.25
CA SER A 201 -9.97 -10.49 -0.92
C SER A 201 -10.56 -9.09 -0.72
N PRO A 202 -10.12 -8.32 0.29
CA PRO A 202 -10.66 -7.00 0.59
C PRO A 202 -10.28 -5.94 -0.45
N MET A 203 -9.20 -6.16 -1.23
CA MET A 203 -8.68 -5.17 -2.18
C MET A 203 -7.86 -5.81 -3.30
N LEU A 204 -7.69 -5.10 -4.41
CA LEU A 204 -6.79 -5.46 -5.49
C LEU A 204 -5.56 -4.55 -5.51
N PRO A 205 -4.34 -5.07 -5.23
CA PRO A 205 -3.13 -4.34 -5.53
C PRO A 205 -2.71 -4.60 -6.99
N CYS A 206 -2.35 -3.54 -7.72
CA CYS A 206 -1.97 -3.63 -9.13
C CYS A 206 -0.98 -2.54 -9.58
N SER A 207 -0.31 -2.78 -10.72
CA SER A 207 0.58 -1.77 -11.31
C SER A 207 -0.20 -0.65 -12.01
N LEU A 208 0.33 0.58 -11.97
CA LEU A 208 -0.15 1.73 -12.75
C LEU A 208 -0.28 1.44 -14.26
N GLN A 209 0.51 0.50 -14.79
CA GLN A 209 0.46 0.07 -16.20
C GLN A 209 -0.93 -0.43 -16.64
N TYR A 210 -1.72 -1.00 -15.72
CA TYR A 210 -3.10 -1.42 -16.02
C TYR A 210 -4.05 -0.24 -16.32
N LEU A 211 -3.65 0.98 -16.00
CA LEU A 211 -4.49 2.17 -16.06
C LEU A 211 -3.99 3.22 -17.06
N THR A 212 -2.67 3.32 -17.27
CA THR A 212 -2.04 4.29 -18.16
C THR A 212 -1.17 3.67 -19.25
N GLY A 213 -0.77 2.40 -19.10
CA GLY A 213 0.10 1.69 -20.03
C GLY A 213 -0.61 1.24 -21.31
N ILE A 214 0.18 0.78 -22.27
CA ILE A 214 -0.31 0.15 -23.51
C ILE A 214 -1.19 -1.07 -23.17
N GLU A 215 -0.89 -1.76 -22.08
CA GLU A 215 -1.59 -2.91 -21.52
C GLU A 215 -3.07 -2.59 -21.23
N SER A 216 -3.39 -1.35 -20.84
CA SER A 216 -4.77 -0.88 -20.66
C SER A 216 -5.60 -0.92 -21.96
N ASN A 217 -4.93 -0.88 -23.11
CA ASN A 217 -5.54 -0.89 -24.45
C ASN A 217 -5.47 -2.25 -25.14
N ILE A 218 -4.47 -3.07 -24.82
CA ILE A 218 -4.21 -4.34 -25.51
C ILE A 218 -4.74 -5.56 -24.73
N SER A 219 -4.98 -5.44 -23.42
CA SER A 219 -5.50 -6.57 -22.65
C SER A 219 -6.82 -7.11 -23.21
N LEU A 220 -6.93 -8.44 -23.35
CA LEU A 220 -8.16 -9.09 -23.81
C LEU A 220 -9.28 -8.80 -22.79
N GLY A 221 -10.22 -7.92 -23.17
CA GLY A 221 -11.32 -7.50 -22.30
C GLY A 221 -11.70 -6.04 -22.48
N ARG A 222 -12.33 -5.47 -21.44
CA ARG A 222 -12.76 -4.07 -21.44
C ARG A 222 -11.61 -3.17 -20.97
N SER A 223 -11.17 -2.26 -21.83
CA SER A 223 -10.16 -1.25 -21.47
C SER A 223 -10.67 -0.31 -20.39
N VAL A 224 -9.82 0.06 -19.45
CA VAL A 224 -10.12 1.02 -18.36
C VAL A 224 -8.96 2.00 -18.24
N GLY A 225 -9.11 3.03 -17.42
CA GLY A 225 -8.10 4.08 -17.29
C GLY A 225 -8.57 5.20 -16.36
N LEU A 226 -7.79 6.27 -16.30
CA LEU A 226 -7.95 7.34 -15.30
C LEU A 226 -8.66 8.60 -15.81
N GLN A 227 -9.12 8.61 -17.06
CA GLN A 227 -9.80 9.77 -17.65
C GLN A 227 -10.97 9.37 -18.55
N GLY A 228 -11.92 10.30 -18.71
CA GLY A 228 -13.06 10.22 -19.64
C GLY A 228 -13.86 8.91 -19.53
N LYS A 229 -14.32 8.40 -20.69
CA LYS A 229 -15.14 7.17 -20.77
C LYS A 229 -14.47 5.94 -20.15
N LYS A 230 -13.13 5.89 -20.14
CA LYS A 230 -12.39 4.79 -19.52
C LYS A 230 -12.47 4.83 -17.99
N LEU A 231 -12.42 6.01 -17.40
CA LEU A 231 -12.64 6.22 -15.96
C LEU A 231 -14.08 5.91 -15.58
N GLU A 232 -15.06 6.43 -16.32
CA GLU A 232 -16.48 6.11 -16.07
C GLU A 232 -16.74 4.60 -16.06
N ARG A 233 -16.11 3.88 -17.00
CA ARG A 233 -16.17 2.42 -17.07
C ARG A 233 -15.49 1.76 -15.87
N LEU A 234 -14.29 2.24 -15.49
CA LEU A 234 -13.59 1.74 -14.30
C LEU A 234 -14.48 1.89 -13.05
N THR A 235 -15.01 3.09 -12.80
CA THR A 235 -15.86 3.37 -11.63
C THR A 235 -17.09 2.47 -11.59
N LYS A 236 -17.79 2.30 -12.72
CA LYS A 236 -18.96 1.40 -12.83
C LYS A 236 -18.64 -0.07 -12.59
N LEU A 237 -17.47 -0.54 -13.01
CA LEU A 237 -17.03 -1.93 -12.79
C LEU A 237 -16.48 -2.16 -11.38
N ARG A 238 -15.87 -1.12 -10.80
CA ARG A 238 -15.27 -1.13 -9.47
C ARG A 238 -16.35 -1.15 -8.40
N LYS A 239 -17.40 -0.34 -8.55
CA LYS A 239 -18.50 -0.27 -7.59
C LYS A 239 -18.02 -0.05 -6.14
N GLY A 240 -16.99 0.78 -5.98
CA GLY A 240 -16.31 0.98 -4.70
C GLY A 240 -15.22 -0.02 -4.33
N TYR A 241 -15.14 -1.20 -4.96
CA TYR A 241 -14.10 -2.20 -4.65
C TYR A 241 -12.68 -1.58 -4.59
N PRO A 242 -11.91 -1.75 -3.50
CA PRO A 242 -10.66 -1.03 -3.35
C PRO A 242 -9.58 -1.52 -4.31
N VAL A 243 -8.88 -0.58 -4.94
CA VAL A 243 -7.77 -0.86 -5.85
C VAL A 243 -6.58 -0.02 -5.42
N TYR A 244 -5.47 -0.68 -5.11
CA TYR A 244 -4.23 -0.11 -4.62
C TYR A 244 -3.22 -0.12 -5.75
N VAL A 245 -2.71 1.06 -6.13
CA VAL A 245 -1.94 1.24 -7.36
C VAL A 245 -0.51 1.63 -7.03
N TRP A 246 0.44 0.84 -7.54
CA TRP A 246 1.87 1.13 -7.44
C TRP A 246 2.53 1.31 -8.83
N PRO A 247 3.55 2.18 -8.95
CA PRO A 247 3.81 3.32 -8.08
C PRO A 247 2.82 4.46 -8.38
N ALA A 248 2.38 5.18 -7.36
CA ALA A 248 1.68 6.45 -7.46
C ALA A 248 2.70 7.57 -7.70
N LYS A 249 2.93 7.88 -8.97
CA LYS A 249 3.89 8.89 -9.40
C LYS A 249 3.27 10.28 -9.32
N SER A 250 4.10 11.30 -9.17
CA SER A 250 3.66 12.71 -9.08
C SER A 250 2.78 13.18 -10.26
N ASP A 251 2.89 12.56 -11.43
CA ASP A 251 2.04 12.86 -12.61
C ASP A 251 0.71 12.10 -12.64
N SER A 252 0.53 11.06 -11.82
CA SER A 252 -0.67 10.22 -11.77
C SER A 252 -1.38 10.22 -10.41
N GLU A 253 -0.72 10.61 -9.33
CA GLU A 253 -1.23 10.57 -7.95
C GLU A 253 -2.59 11.25 -7.82
N ARG A 254 -2.71 12.49 -8.31
CA ARG A 254 -3.96 13.24 -8.33
C ARG A 254 -5.09 12.48 -9.05
N MET A 255 -4.79 11.91 -10.20
CA MET A 255 -5.77 11.18 -11.02
C MET A 255 -6.22 9.87 -10.36
N LEU A 256 -5.31 9.19 -9.66
CA LEU A 256 -5.62 7.98 -8.88
C LEU A 256 -6.62 8.30 -7.77
N LEU A 257 -6.32 9.33 -6.97
CA LEU A 257 -7.17 9.75 -5.85
C LEU A 257 -8.54 10.24 -6.33
N ASP A 258 -8.59 11.02 -7.42
CA ASP A 258 -9.87 11.48 -7.99
C ASP A 258 -10.72 10.33 -8.56
N ALA A 259 -10.09 9.28 -9.08
CA ALA A 259 -10.75 8.05 -9.50
C ALA A 259 -11.23 7.16 -8.33
N GLY A 260 -10.87 7.53 -7.10
CA GLY A 260 -11.18 6.80 -5.89
C GLY A 260 -10.35 5.54 -5.72
N LEU A 261 -9.09 5.59 -6.16
CA LEU A 261 -8.10 4.52 -6.03
C LEU A 261 -7.07 4.93 -4.97
N THR A 262 -6.49 3.93 -4.30
CA THR A 262 -5.40 4.16 -3.35
C THR A 262 -4.06 4.18 -4.09
N GLY A 263 -3.21 5.15 -3.79
CA GLY A 263 -1.87 5.25 -4.34
C GLY A 263 -0.78 4.78 -3.36
N LEU A 264 0.19 3.98 -3.83
CA LEU A 264 1.42 3.67 -3.10
C LEU A 264 2.55 4.55 -3.64
N THR A 265 3.02 5.52 -2.87
CA THR A 265 3.99 6.53 -3.32
C THR A 265 5.41 6.25 -2.82
N ASP A 266 6.38 6.45 -3.72
CA ASP A 266 7.83 6.40 -3.41
C ASP A 266 8.41 7.80 -3.09
N ASP A 267 7.56 8.84 -3.04
CA ASP A 267 7.97 10.21 -2.78
C ASP A 267 7.27 10.74 -1.54
N LEU A 268 8.00 10.82 -0.43
CA LEU A 268 7.52 11.45 0.81
C LEU A 268 8.46 12.56 1.29
N SER A 269 9.15 13.19 0.34
CA SER A 269 9.91 14.40 0.64
C SER A 269 8.96 15.48 1.19
N PRO A 270 9.30 16.13 2.31
CA PRO A 270 8.49 17.23 2.85
C PRO A 270 8.49 18.45 1.92
N ASN A 271 9.40 18.48 0.94
CA ASN A 271 9.51 19.51 -0.07
C ASN A 271 8.65 19.24 -1.32
N THR A 272 8.12 18.02 -1.50
CA THR A 272 7.19 17.70 -2.59
C THR A 272 5.78 18.17 -2.23
N VAL A 273 5.56 19.48 -2.34
CA VAL A 273 4.27 20.14 -2.08
C VAL A 273 3.43 20.37 -3.34
N THR A 274 4.04 20.21 -4.52
CA THR A 274 3.41 20.40 -5.83
C THR A 274 3.57 19.14 -6.66
N LEU A 275 2.48 18.64 -7.20
CA LEU A 275 2.48 17.53 -8.14
C LEU A 275 2.88 18.00 -9.54
N LYS A 276 3.40 17.09 -10.38
CA LYS A 276 3.68 17.38 -11.81
C LYS A 276 2.45 17.81 -12.60
N SER A 277 1.26 17.50 -12.11
CA SER A 277 -0.01 17.98 -12.66
C SER A 277 -0.29 19.47 -12.38
N GLY A 278 0.56 20.14 -11.59
CA GLY A 278 0.38 21.52 -11.16
C GLY A 278 -0.44 21.70 -9.90
N HIS A 279 -1.10 20.64 -9.39
CA HIS A 279 -1.91 20.72 -8.17
C HIS A 279 -1.06 20.65 -6.91
N ALA A 280 -1.52 21.32 -5.85
CA ALA A 280 -0.98 21.13 -4.50
C ALA A 280 -1.17 19.68 -4.03
N ARG A 281 -0.19 19.16 -3.29
CA ARG A 281 -0.15 17.77 -2.84
C ARG A 281 -0.70 17.61 -1.44
N TRP A 282 -1.81 16.86 -1.31
CA TRP A 282 -2.40 16.49 -0.02
C TRP A 282 -2.15 15.00 0.27
N THR A 283 -1.36 14.70 1.30
CA THR A 283 -0.86 13.34 1.55
C THR A 283 -1.73 12.49 2.47
N LYS A 284 -2.79 13.06 3.04
CA LYS A 284 -3.73 12.38 3.95
C LYS A 284 -5.19 12.46 3.49
N PRO A 285 -5.53 12.10 2.23
CA PRO A 285 -6.89 12.20 1.73
C PRO A 285 -7.93 11.38 2.53
N ALA A 286 -7.52 10.37 3.29
CA ALA A 286 -8.43 9.56 4.12
C ALA A 286 -8.46 9.99 5.59
N THR A 287 -7.29 10.11 6.22
CA THR A 287 -7.14 10.36 7.66
C THR A 287 -7.19 11.85 8.03
N GLN A 288 -7.15 12.75 7.04
CA GLN A 288 -7.39 14.18 7.18
C GLN A 288 -8.13 14.68 5.93
N PRO A 289 -9.39 14.25 5.73
CA PRO A 289 -10.09 14.45 4.46
C PRO A 289 -10.47 15.92 4.25
N LEU A 290 -10.37 16.37 3.01
CA LEU A 290 -10.84 17.70 2.60
C LEU A 290 -12.29 17.63 2.12
N ASP A 291 -13.11 18.58 2.55
CA ASP A 291 -14.42 18.79 1.95
C ASP A 291 -14.31 19.43 0.54
N GLU A 292 -15.46 19.65 -0.12
CA GLU A 292 -15.49 20.19 -1.48
C GLU A 292 -15.04 21.66 -1.59
N GLU A 293 -15.19 22.44 -0.52
CA GLU A 293 -14.78 23.85 -0.47
C GLU A 293 -13.27 23.94 -0.25
N GLN A 294 -12.77 23.27 0.79
CA GLN A 294 -11.35 23.15 1.11
C GLN A 294 -10.55 22.59 -0.07
N ARG A 295 -11.09 21.57 -0.76
CA ARG A 295 -10.44 21.02 -1.95
C ARG A 295 -10.38 22.04 -3.08
N ARG A 296 -11.44 22.79 -3.32
CA ARG A 296 -11.49 23.80 -4.38
C ARG A 296 -10.52 24.94 -4.11
N GLU A 297 -10.43 25.38 -2.86
CA GLU A 297 -9.49 26.41 -2.44
C GLU A 297 -8.04 25.95 -2.64
N LEU A 298 -7.72 24.73 -2.21
CA LEU A 298 -6.39 24.15 -2.42
C LEU A 298 -6.05 24.00 -3.91
N ASP A 299 -7.02 23.60 -4.74
CA ASP A 299 -6.86 23.47 -6.19
C ASP A 299 -6.66 24.82 -6.91
N GLN A 300 -7.17 25.92 -6.34
CA GLN A 300 -7.04 27.28 -6.89
C GLN A 300 -5.81 28.03 -6.36
N THR A 301 -5.11 27.47 -5.38
CA THR A 301 -3.91 28.09 -4.79
C THR A 301 -2.78 28.16 -5.83
N PRO A 302 -2.12 29.32 -6.01
CA PRO A 302 -0.93 29.41 -6.87
C PRO A 302 0.22 28.52 -6.41
N ILE A 303 1.01 28.00 -7.36
CA ILE A 303 2.10 27.04 -7.09
C ILE A 303 3.10 27.56 -6.05
N GLU A 304 3.40 28.86 -6.09
CA GLU A 304 4.35 29.53 -5.19
C GLU A 304 3.87 29.52 -3.73
N GLN A 305 2.56 29.35 -3.52
CA GLN A 305 1.90 29.39 -2.22
C GLN A 305 1.52 28.00 -1.70
N HIS A 306 1.74 26.93 -2.48
CA HIS A 306 1.38 25.56 -2.07
C HIS A 306 1.99 25.17 -0.72
N GLN A 307 3.26 25.49 -0.49
CA GLN A 307 3.93 25.11 0.75
C GLN A 307 3.29 25.77 1.98
N SER A 308 3.00 27.08 1.92
CA SER A 308 2.35 27.79 3.02
C SER A 308 0.91 27.31 3.21
N ARG A 309 0.15 27.14 2.11
CA ARG A 309 -1.25 26.70 2.17
C ARG A 309 -1.39 25.31 2.75
N ILE A 310 -0.55 24.35 2.33
CA ILE A 310 -0.58 22.98 2.87
C ILE A 310 -0.26 22.98 4.37
N ARG A 311 0.73 23.77 4.81
CA ARG A 311 1.07 23.86 6.24
C ARG A 311 -0.07 24.45 7.07
N GLU A 312 -0.77 25.45 6.54
CA GLU A 312 -1.94 26.04 7.16
C GLU A 312 -3.07 25.01 7.27
N MET A 313 -3.47 24.42 6.14
CA MET A 313 -4.55 23.42 6.11
C MET A 313 -4.25 22.18 6.95
N LYS A 314 -2.99 21.73 7.05
CA LYS A 314 -2.62 20.62 7.94
C LYS A 314 -2.92 20.90 9.42
N ARG A 315 -3.02 22.17 9.84
CA ARG A 315 -3.41 22.57 11.19
C ARG A 315 -4.91 22.78 11.34
N ASP A 316 -5.55 23.31 10.29
CA ASP A 316 -6.95 23.76 10.37
C ASP A 316 -7.95 22.66 10.00
N VAL A 317 -7.56 21.70 9.15
CA VAL A 317 -8.42 20.58 8.76
C VAL A 317 -8.39 19.52 9.85
N SER A 318 -9.55 19.25 10.45
CA SER A 318 -9.70 18.22 11.48
C SER A 318 -9.33 16.82 10.93
N PRO A 319 -8.48 16.05 11.62
CA PRO A 319 -8.22 14.66 11.26
C PRO A 319 -9.43 13.78 11.54
N TRP A 320 -9.51 12.63 10.86
CA TRP A 320 -10.65 11.70 10.91
C TRP A 320 -11.08 11.30 12.32
N HIS A 321 -10.11 11.06 13.21
CA HIS A 321 -10.37 10.63 14.59
C HIS A 321 -10.94 11.75 15.47
N GLU A 322 -10.84 13.00 15.05
CA GLU A 322 -11.40 14.18 15.76
C GLU A 322 -12.75 14.63 15.19
N LEU A 323 -13.15 14.13 14.01
CA LEU A 323 -14.47 14.44 13.44
C LEU A 323 -15.62 13.94 14.35
N SER A 324 -16.77 14.58 14.24
CA SER A 324 -18.04 14.04 14.75
C SER A 324 -18.58 12.92 13.86
N ASP A 325 -19.50 12.11 14.39
CA ASP A 325 -20.12 11.04 13.61
C ASP A 325 -20.91 11.56 12.41
N SER A 326 -21.58 12.71 12.54
CA SER A 326 -22.29 13.36 11.43
C SER A 326 -21.33 13.80 10.32
N GLU A 327 -20.16 14.34 10.67
CA GLU A 327 -19.12 14.71 9.70
C GLU A 327 -18.57 13.48 8.98
N ARG A 328 -18.26 12.39 9.71
CA ARG A 328 -17.83 11.12 9.10
C ARG A 328 -18.88 10.59 8.13
N ILE A 329 -20.16 10.56 8.54
CA ILE A 329 -21.26 10.11 7.70
C ILE A 329 -21.38 10.97 6.44
N ASN A 330 -21.18 12.28 6.54
CA ASN A 330 -21.20 13.18 5.38
C ASN A 330 -20.09 12.85 4.39
N PHE A 331 -18.84 12.64 4.86
CA PHE A 331 -17.74 12.20 3.99
C PHE A 331 -18.05 10.87 3.30
N ILE A 332 -18.51 9.85 4.04
CA ILE A 332 -18.85 8.54 3.48
C ILE A 332 -19.98 8.66 2.43
N SER A 333 -21.01 9.45 2.69
CA SER A 333 -22.11 9.69 1.75
C SER A 333 -21.61 10.30 0.44
N ASN A 334 -20.76 11.34 0.55
CA ASN A 334 -20.19 12.02 -0.61
C ASN A 334 -19.27 11.10 -1.42
N TRP A 335 -18.40 10.34 -0.74
CA TRP A 335 -17.49 9.38 -1.38
C TRP A 335 -18.24 8.22 -2.05
N LYS A 336 -19.24 7.65 -1.38
CA LYS A 336 -20.11 6.62 -1.96
C LYS A 336 -20.76 7.11 -3.26
N LYS A 337 -21.31 8.33 -3.25
CA LYS A 337 -21.93 8.94 -4.43
C LYS A 337 -20.89 9.20 -5.52
N LYS A 338 -19.76 9.81 -5.19
CA LYS A 338 -18.68 10.18 -6.12
C LYS A 338 -18.09 8.97 -6.85
N TRP A 339 -17.90 7.87 -6.14
CA TRP A 339 -17.21 6.68 -6.65
C TRP A 339 -18.11 5.46 -6.83
N LEU A 340 -19.42 5.65 -6.77
CA LEU A 340 -20.45 4.63 -6.99
C LEU A 340 -20.24 3.38 -6.12
N TRP A 341 -19.98 3.55 -4.82
CA TRP A 341 -19.82 2.40 -3.92
C TRP A 341 -21.14 1.61 -3.86
N GLU A 342 -21.08 0.29 -4.03
CA GLU A 342 -22.28 -0.56 -4.06
C GLU A 342 -22.83 -0.88 -2.67
N ARG A 343 -21.96 -1.00 -1.65
CA ARG A 343 -22.36 -1.31 -0.27
C ARG A 343 -23.35 -0.28 0.28
N GLU A 344 -24.40 -0.75 0.94
CA GLU A 344 -25.42 0.10 1.56
C GLU A 344 -24.84 1.01 2.65
N MET A 345 -25.43 2.20 2.81
CA MET A 345 -24.97 3.19 3.80
C MET A 345 -24.95 2.62 5.21
N ASP A 346 -25.99 1.87 5.61
CA ASP A 346 -26.07 1.26 6.95
C ASP A 346 -24.93 0.27 7.22
N SER A 347 -24.43 -0.42 6.18
CA SER A 347 -23.27 -1.31 6.32
C SER A 347 -21.99 -0.52 6.49
N LEU A 348 -21.84 0.60 5.80
CA LEU A 348 -20.67 1.47 5.91
C LEU A 348 -20.64 2.16 7.27
N ILE A 349 -21.78 2.66 7.76
CA ILE A 349 -21.90 3.33 9.07
C ILE A 349 -21.52 2.40 10.22
N LYS A 350 -21.79 1.10 10.11
CA LYS A 350 -21.37 0.12 11.13
C LYS A 350 -19.86 -0.15 11.17
N GLU A 351 -19.14 0.20 10.10
CA GLU A 351 -17.68 0.00 10.01
C GLU A 351 -16.90 1.25 10.38
N ILE A 352 -17.52 2.43 10.38
CA ILE A 352 -16.84 3.69 10.72
C ILE A 352 -16.84 3.94 12.22
N SER A 353 -15.75 4.53 12.69
CA SER A 353 -15.57 5.04 14.04
C SER A 353 -14.48 6.11 14.01
N SER A 354 -14.09 6.65 15.17
CA SER A 354 -12.92 7.53 15.27
C SER A 354 -11.64 6.86 14.78
N CYS A 355 -11.51 5.55 14.96
CA CYS A 355 -10.33 4.79 14.60
C CYS A 355 -10.46 4.01 13.29
N SER A 356 -11.63 3.96 12.64
CA SER A 356 -11.85 3.10 11.47
C SER A 356 -12.51 3.81 10.28
N LEU A 357 -12.03 3.42 9.09
CA LEU A 357 -12.49 3.88 7.79
C LEU A 357 -12.89 2.67 6.93
N PRO A 358 -13.88 2.77 6.03
CA PRO A 358 -14.23 1.68 5.15
C PRO A 358 -13.07 1.32 4.20
N TRP A 359 -13.04 0.06 3.78
CA TRP A 359 -12.10 -0.46 2.78
C TRP A 359 -12.05 0.38 1.51
N GLU A 360 -13.19 0.90 1.06
CA GLU A 360 -13.37 1.64 -0.19
C GLU A 360 -12.69 3.02 -0.19
N THR A 361 -12.29 3.52 0.98
CA THR A 361 -11.71 4.85 1.13
C THR A 361 -10.38 4.96 0.37
N PRO A 362 -10.22 5.92 -0.55
CA PRO A 362 -8.94 6.14 -1.23
C PRO A 362 -7.92 6.71 -0.25
N ARG A 363 -6.72 6.13 -0.27
CA ARG A 363 -5.62 6.52 0.61
C ARG A 363 -4.40 6.93 -0.21
N LEU A 364 -3.50 7.68 0.40
CA LEU A 364 -2.10 7.73 -0.04
C LEU A 364 -1.24 6.99 0.98
N ILE A 365 -0.56 5.95 0.53
CA ILE A 365 0.23 5.03 1.35
C ILE A 365 1.71 5.22 1.02
N GLY A 366 2.55 5.39 2.04
CA GLY A 366 4.01 5.38 1.87
C GLY A 366 4.51 3.98 1.54
N HIS A 367 5.04 3.78 0.32
CA HIS A 367 5.60 2.50 -0.10
C HIS A 367 6.90 2.26 0.67
N ARG A 368 7.05 1.12 1.37
CA ARG A 368 8.23 0.79 2.20
C ARG A 368 8.61 1.89 3.20
N GLY A 369 7.60 2.61 3.69
CA GLY A 369 7.77 3.80 4.51
C GLY A 369 7.96 5.07 3.69
N THR A 370 9.10 5.24 3.00
CA THR A 370 9.48 6.50 2.30
C THR A 370 9.84 6.33 0.83
N GLY A 371 9.56 5.16 0.27
CA GLY A 371 9.91 4.77 -1.08
C GLY A 371 11.33 4.25 -1.22
N LYS A 372 11.61 3.72 -2.41
CA LYS A 372 12.92 3.14 -2.72
C LYS A 372 14.08 4.11 -2.45
N SER A 373 14.97 3.74 -1.54
CA SER A 373 16.17 4.52 -1.17
C SER A 373 17.43 4.03 -1.87
N HIS A 374 17.49 2.74 -2.25
CA HIS A 374 18.70 2.18 -2.86
C HIS A 374 18.70 2.26 -4.38
N ARG A 375 19.66 3.03 -4.88
CA ARG A 375 20.16 2.90 -6.25
C ARG A 375 21.30 1.89 -6.24
N ASN A 376 21.01 0.64 -6.59
CA ASN A 376 21.94 -0.26 -7.27
C ASN A 376 21.05 -1.19 -8.14
N GLY A 377 21.31 -1.33 -9.44
CA GLY A 377 22.62 -1.62 -10.00
C GLY A 377 22.88 -3.13 -10.06
N SER A 378 21.85 -3.97 -9.88
CA SER A 378 21.84 -5.40 -10.17
C SER A 378 20.40 -5.90 -10.07
N SER A 379 19.66 -5.76 -11.17
CA SER A 379 18.64 -6.75 -11.48
C SER A 379 18.87 -7.13 -12.92
#